data_AF-A0A0C2MKB9-F1
#
_entry.id   AF-A0A0C2MKB9-F1
#
_cell.length_a   1.000
_cell.length_b   1.000
_cell.length_c   1.000
_cell.angle_alpha   90.00
_cell.angle_beta   90.00
_cell.angle_gamma   90.00
#
_symmetry.space_group_name_H-M   'P 1'
#
loop_
_entity.id
_entity.type
_entity.pdbx_description
1 polymer ?
#
loop_
_entity_poly.entity_id
_entity_poly.type
_entity_poly.pdbx_seq_one_letter_code
_entity_poly.pdbx_strand_id
1 'polypeptide(L)'
;MLKCLSLVVVLGLTRKFLADYIKGVSKEMQNLYQSTNGKFKCLNDGKEVPYVYVNDDYCDCSDGSDEPGTSACNNGIFWCQNTGHRQKRILSMDVGDKICSKLSTN
;
A
#
# COMPACT_ATOMS: atom_id res chain seq x y z
N MET A 1 47.68 -11.47 22.90
CA MET A 1 47.83 -12.30 21.69
C MET A 1 47.19 -11.53 20.55
N LEU A 2 47.95 -11.39 19.46
CA LEU A 2 47.78 -10.39 18.39
C LEU A 2 47.23 -11.07 17.13
N LYS A 3 46.42 -10.32 16.34
CA LYS A 3 45.96 -10.55 14.95
C LYS A 3 44.75 -11.51 14.82
N CYS A 4 43.68 -11.18 14.10
CA CYS A 4 43.68 -10.69 12.72
C CYS A 4 42.64 -9.58 12.46
N LEU A 5 43.13 -8.48 11.92
CA LEU A 5 42.37 -7.39 11.31
C LEU A 5 41.88 -7.90 9.94
N SER A 6 40.68 -8.45 9.85
CA SER A 6 40.03 -8.62 8.54
C SER A 6 39.27 -7.34 8.23
N LEU A 7 39.89 -6.53 7.38
CA LEU A 7 39.28 -5.45 6.62
C LEU A 7 38.09 -6.02 5.81
N VAL A 8 36.91 -6.11 6.43
CA VAL A 8 35.68 -6.27 5.65
C VAL A 8 35.41 -4.89 5.09
N VAL A 9 35.74 -4.70 3.82
CA VAL A 9 35.30 -3.56 3.03
C VAL A 9 33.81 -3.38 3.32
N VAL A 10 33.42 -2.28 3.95
CA VAL A 10 32.02 -1.84 4.01
C VAL A 10 31.68 -1.40 2.59
N LEU A 11 31.56 -2.38 1.69
CA LEU A 11 30.87 -2.23 0.42
C LEU A 11 29.46 -1.84 0.84
N GLY A 12 29.15 -0.55 0.68
CA GLY A 12 27.87 0.02 1.02
C GLY A 12 26.76 -0.73 0.31
N LEU A 13 26.24 -1.77 0.96
CA LEU A 13 24.91 -2.28 0.72
C LEU A 13 24.00 -1.22 1.32
N THR A 14 23.74 -0.17 0.56
CA THR A 14 22.56 0.66 0.81
C THR A 14 21.40 -0.33 0.83
N ARG A 15 20.80 -0.56 2.00
CA ARG A 15 19.50 -1.24 2.05
C ARG A 15 18.59 -0.34 1.25
N LYS A 16 18.33 -0.70 -0.02
CA LYS A 16 17.17 -0.20 -0.73
C LYS A 16 16.00 -0.70 0.12
N PHE A 17 15.47 0.16 0.99
CA PHE A 17 14.13 -0.01 1.48
C PHE A 17 13.28 -0.02 0.20
N LEU A 18 12.87 -1.21 -0.22
CA LEU A 18 11.76 -1.31 -1.16
C LEU A 18 10.60 -0.71 -0.38
N ALA A 19 10.18 0.49 -0.77
CA ALA A 19 8.92 1.02 -0.27
C ALA A 19 7.87 -0.05 -0.57
N ASP A 20 7.19 -0.51 0.49
CA ASP A 20 6.23 -1.57 0.37
C ASP A 20 5.17 -1.11 -0.64
N TYR A 21 4.97 -1.91 -1.69
CA TYR A 21 4.03 -1.54 -2.73
C TYR A 21 2.63 -1.90 -2.26
N ILE A 22 1.82 -0.89 -1.97
CA ILE A 22 0.49 -1.10 -1.41
C ILE A 22 -0.50 -1.40 -2.54
N LYS A 23 -1.09 -2.60 -2.46
CA LYS A 23 -2.14 -3.06 -3.36
C LYS A 23 -3.33 -2.08 -3.32
N GLY A 24 -3.88 -1.76 -4.49
CA GLY A 24 -5.06 -0.90 -4.60
C GLY A 24 -4.76 0.60 -4.49
N VAL A 25 -3.48 0.99 -4.36
CA VAL A 25 -3.04 2.39 -4.36
C VAL A 25 -2.38 2.75 -5.70
N SER A 26 -2.73 3.91 -6.26
CA SER A 26 -2.12 4.43 -7.48
C SER A 26 -0.62 4.66 -7.31
N LYS A 27 0.16 4.64 -8.40
CA LYS A 27 1.62 4.82 -8.30
C LYS A 27 2.00 6.17 -7.69
N GLU A 28 1.21 7.19 -7.97
CA GLU A 28 1.39 8.56 -7.52
C GLU A 28 1.11 8.71 -6.01
N MET A 29 0.26 7.85 -5.45
CA MET A 29 -0.17 7.92 -4.06
C MET A 29 0.57 6.96 -3.13
N GLN A 30 1.44 6.08 -3.63
CA GLN A 30 2.18 5.10 -2.81
C GLN A 30 2.91 5.75 -1.63
N ASN A 31 3.45 6.96 -1.81
CA ASN A 31 4.17 7.67 -0.75
C ASN A 31 3.29 8.14 0.41
N LEU A 32 1.96 8.23 0.21
CA LEU A 32 1.02 8.61 1.27
C LEU A 32 0.78 7.46 2.26
N TYR A 33 1.11 6.22 1.88
CA TYR A 33 0.89 5.00 2.67
C TYR A 33 2.17 4.51 3.36
N GLN A 34 3.11 5.42 3.63
CA GLN A 34 4.32 5.07 4.36
C GLN A 34 4.05 4.98 5.87
N SER A 35 4.62 3.96 6.50
CA SER A 35 4.56 3.83 7.96
C SER A 35 5.40 4.93 8.64
N THR A 36 4.82 5.58 9.65
CA THR A 36 5.55 6.45 10.58
C THR A 36 5.48 5.84 11.98
N ASN A 37 6.62 5.41 12.52
CA ASN A 37 6.71 4.75 13.84
C ASN A 37 5.73 3.57 14.01
N GLY A 38 5.53 2.77 12.95
CA GLY A 38 4.62 1.62 12.98
C GLY A 38 3.14 2.00 12.89
N LYS A 39 2.80 3.24 12.52
CA LYS A 39 1.44 3.73 12.33
C LYS A 39 1.18 4.20 10.90
N PHE A 40 -0.08 4.16 10.51
CA PHE A 40 -0.62 4.81 9.32
C PHE A 40 -1.53 5.96 9.76
N LYS A 41 -1.47 7.09 9.05
CA LYS A 41 -2.38 8.22 9.25
C LYS A 41 -3.42 8.21 8.14
N CYS A 42 -4.68 8.00 8.51
CA CYS A 42 -5.81 8.10 7.59
C CYS A 42 -5.77 9.44 6.83
N LEU A 43 -6.05 9.40 5.54
CA LEU A 43 -5.65 10.46 4.61
C LEU A 43 -6.43 11.77 4.81
N ASN A 44 -7.72 11.69 5.16
CA ASN A 44 -8.61 12.84 5.25
C ASN A 44 -9.01 13.20 6.69
N ASP A 45 -9.23 12.22 7.56
CA ASP A 45 -9.66 12.48 8.95
C ASP A 45 -8.47 12.63 9.93
N GLY A 46 -7.26 12.24 9.50
CA GLY A 46 -6.03 12.34 10.28
C GLY A 46 -5.94 11.40 11.49
N LYS A 47 -6.89 10.47 11.68
CA LYS A 47 -6.81 9.40 12.67
C LYS A 47 -5.55 8.57 12.40
N GLU A 48 -4.88 8.14 13.46
CA GLU A 48 -3.77 7.20 13.36
C GLU A 48 -4.21 5.79 13.75
N VAL A 49 -3.82 4.80 12.96
CA VAL A 49 -4.03 3.38 13.20
C VAL A 49 -2.68 2.64 13.16
N PRO A 50 -2.54 1.47 13.80
CA PRO A 50 -1.38 0.60 13.56
C PRO A 50 -1.19 0.34 12.06
N TYR A 51 0.06 0.43 11.57
CA TYR A 51 0.33 0.24 10.14
C TYR A 51 -0.06 -1.16 9.64
N VAL A 52 -0.06 -2.14 10.55
CA VAL A 52 -0.51 -3.51 10.29
C VAL A 52 -2.00 -3.63 9.99
N TYR A 53 -2.79 -2.57 10.22
CA TYR A 53 -4.21 -2.54 9.88
C TYR A 53 -4.44 -2.07 8.44
N VAL A 54 -3.40 -1.67 7.72
CA VAL A 54 -3.55 -1.35 6.29
C VAL A 54 -3.77 -2.65 5.51
N ASN A 55 -4.92 -2.77 4.85
CA ASN A 55 -5.38 -3.96 4.12
C ASN A 55 -5.51 -5.21 4.99
N ASP A 56 -6.08 -5.07 6.19
CA ASP A 56 -6.31 -6.21 7.09
C ASP A 56 -7.74 -6.79 7.03
N ASP A 57 -8.54 -6.35 6.04
CA ASP A 57 -9.95 -6.68 5.85
C ASP A 57 -10.88 -6.10 6.95
N TYR A 58 -10.44 -5.07 7.69
CA TYR A 58 -11.25 -4.32 8.64
C TYR A 58 -11.22 -2.80 8.38
N CYS A 59 -12.35 -2.12 8.53
CA CYS A 59 -12.46 -0.69 8.23
C CYS A 59 -12.24 0.16 9.48
N ASP A 60 -11.01 0.63 9.69
CA ASP A 60 -10.62 1.50 10.80
C ASP A 60 -10.64 2.98 10.46
N CYS A 61 -10.32 3.39 9.24
CA CYS A 61 -10.41 4.80 8.85
C CYS A 61 -11.83 5.16 8.40
N SER A 62 -12.36 6.31 8.84
CA SER A 62 -13.71 6.72 8.44
C SER A 62 -13.79 7.10 6.95
N ASP A 63 -12.65 7.50 6.38
CA ASP A 63 -12.49 7.76 4.95
C ASP A 63 -12.14 6.51 4.12
N GLY A 64 -12.00 5.35 4.78
CA GLY A 64 -11.64 4.06 4.19
C GLY A 64 -10.24 3.98 3.59
N SER A 65 -9.35 4.91 3.95
CA SER A 65 -8.01 4.99 3.39
C SER A 65 -7.05 3.92 3.90
N ASP A 66 -7.38 3.18 4.94
CA ASP A 66 -6.63 2.00 5.42
C ASP A 66 -6.86 0.75 4.57
N GLU A 67 -7.99 0.67 3.86
CA GLU A 67 -8.40 -0.52 3.09
C GLU A 67 -8.42 -0.28 1.56
N PRO A 68 -7.34 0.23 0.93
CA PRO A 68 -7.32 0.47 -0.52
C PRO A 68 -7.33 -0.82 -1.34
N GLY A 69 -6.95 -1.95 -0.75
CA GLY A 69 -6.67 -3.24 -1.39
C GLY A 69 -7.70 -4.34 -1.12
N THR A 70 -8.73 -4.05 -0.33
CA THR A 70 -9.78 -4.97 0.12
C THR A 70 -11.18 -4.37 -0.14
N SER A 71 -12.22 -5.09 0.27
CA SER A 71 -13.61 -4.64 0.21
C SER A 71 -14.18 -4.16 1.54
N ALA A 72 -13.35 -3.98 2.58
CA ALA A 72 -13.81 -3.82 3.96
C ALA A 72 -14.50 -2.47 4.23
N CYS A 73 -14.11 -1.40 3.53
CA CYS A 73 -14.72 -0.08 3.68
C CYS A 73 -15.74 0.20 2.57
N ASN A 74 -17.00 0.48 2.91
CA ASN A 74 -18.09 0.75 1.95
C ASN A 74 -17.85 1.98 1.04
N ASN A 75 -17.05 2.94 1.49
CA ASN A 75 -16.64 4.14 0.76
C ASN A 75 -15.23 4.02 0.15
N GLY A 76 -14.60 2.84 0.22
CA GLY A 76 -13.26 2.58 -0.28
C GLY A 76 -13.15 2.64 -1.80
N ILE A 77 -11.95 2.99 -2.28
CA ILE A 77 -11.62 3.04 -3.70
C ILE A 77 -10.39 2.17 -3.95
N PHE A 78 -10.49 1.27 -4.93
CA PHE A 78 -9.37 0.45 -5.38
C PHE A 78 -8.83 0.96 -6.72
N TRP A 79 -7.52 1.18 -6.79
CA TRP A 79 -6.83 1.57 -8.02
C TRP A 79 -6.25 0.37 -8.77
N CYS A 80 -6.85 0.08 -9.93
CA CYS A 80 -6.29 -0.87 -10.89
C CYS A 80 -5.27 -0.16 -11.78
N GLN A 81 -3.97 -0.49 -11.62
CA GLN A 81 -2.91 0.08 -12.46
C GLN A 81 -3.10 -0.20 -13.95
N ASN A 82 -3.61 -1.39 -14.29
CA ASN A 82 -3.87 -1.85 -15.66
C ASN A 82 -2.64 -1.65 -16.57
N THR A 83 -1.46 -2.15 -16.16
CA THR A 83 -0.22 -2.02 -16.95
C THR A 83 -0.43 -2.44 -18.40
N GLY A 84 -0.06 -1.57 -19.35
CA GLY A 84 -0.34 -1.76 -20.78
C GLY A 84 -1.69 -1.19 -21.25
N HIS A 85 -2.52 -0.69 -20.34
CA HIS A 85 -3.82 -0.08 -20.59
C HIS A 85 -4.02 1.19 -19.74
N ARG A 86 -5.21 1.79 -19.79
CA ARG A 86 -5.57 2.94 -18.96
C ARG A 86 -5.88 2.49 -17.53
N GLN A 87 -5.30 3.19 -16.56
CA GLN A 87 -5.61 3.03 -15.15
C GLN A 87 -7.10 3.28 -14.89
N LYS A 88 -7.69 2.54 -13.95
CA LYS A 88 -9.09 2.69 -13.56
C LYS A 88 -9.26 2.58 -12.05
N ARG A 89 -10.19 3.36 -11.50
CA ARG A 89 -10.68 3.18 -10.13
C ARG A 89 -11.97 2.38 -10.14
N ILE A 90 -12.11 1.46 -9.19
CA ILE A 90 -13.33 0.70 -8.93
C ILE A 90 -13.76 0.91 -7.47
N LEU A 91 -15.01 0.56 -7.15
CA LEU A 91 -15.48 0.60 -5.77
C LEU A 91 -14.90 -0.59 -5.00
N SER A 92 -14.64 -0.41 -3.71
CA SER A 92 -14.17 -1.47 -2.81
C SER A 92 -15.06 -2.72 -2.85
N MET A 93 -16.38 -2.56 -3.03
CA MET A 93 -17.34 -3.67 -3.14
C MET A 93 -17.08 -4.61 -4.32
N ASP A 94 -16.40 -4.13 -5.38
CA ASP A 94 -16.04 -4.95 -6.54
C ASP A 94 -14.71 -5.72 -6.32
N VAL A 95 -14.06 -5.54 -5.16
CA VAL A 95 -12.79 -6.20 -4.84
C VAL A 95 -13.09 -7.58 -4.23
N GLY A 96 -12.64 -8.65 -4.89
CA GLY A 96 -12.77 -10.01 -4.36
C GLY A 96 -14.17 -10.62 -4.47
N ASP A 97 -15.08 -9.96 -5.20
CA ASP A 97 -16.47 -10.37 -5.45
C ASP A 97 -16.63 -11.61 -6.36
N LYS A 98 -15.52 -12.18 -6.83
CA LYS A 98 -15.43 -13.31 -7.78
C LYS A 98 -15.96 -13.00 -9.18
N ILE A 99 -16.13 -11.72 -9.53
CA ILE A 99 -16.54 -11.28 -10.86
C ILE A 99 -15.38 -10.49 -11.49
N CYS A 100 -14.92 -10.93 -12.65
CA CYS A 100 -13.90 -10.19 -13.39
C CYS A 100 -14.55 -9.01 -14.14
N SER A 101 -14.33 -7.79 -13.66
CA SER A 101 -14.72 -6.57 -14.38
C SER A 101 -14.01 -6.48 -15.74
N LYS A 102 -14.76 -6.53 -16.85
CA LYS A 102 -14.22 -6.18 -18.17
C LYS A 102 -13.91 -4.69 -18.20
N LEU A 103 -12.63 -4.35 -18.24
CA LEU A 103 -12.17 -2.97 -18.38
C LEU A 103 -12.42 -2.53 -19.83
N SER A 104 -13.59 -1.95 -20.10
CA SER A 104 -13.91 -1.44 -21.43
C SER A 104 -12.97 -0.27 -21.79
N THR A 105 -12.29 -0.41 -22.93
CA THR A 105 -11.51 0.63 -23.60
C THR A 105 -12.46 1.55 -24.36
N ASN A 106 -13.05 2.54 -23.69
CA ASN A 106 -13.46 3.78 -24.36
C ASN A 106 -12.29 4.75 -24.27
#